data_AF-A0A1B2EBG3-F1
#
_entry.id   AF-A0A1B2EBG3-F1
#
_cell.length_a   1.000
_cell.length_b   1.000
_cell.length_c   1.000
_cell.angle_alpha   90.00
_cell.angle_beta   90.00
_cell.angle_gamma   90.00
#
_symmetry.space_group_name_H-M   'P 1'
#
loop_
_entity.id
_entity.type
_entity.pdbx_description
1 polymer ?
#
loop_
_entity_poly.entity_id
_entity_poly.type
_entity_poly.pdbx_seq_one_letter_code
_entity_poly.pdbx_strand_id
1 'polypeptide(L)'
;MFKYIAAGALSLFLFASVPALAQTTLRVMGVRKNDVLNIREFPTNQSRIVGVIPPDGTGIAKTGEREGNWVFVQYNGVEGWAYTAFLSREVRRGGPMSE
;
A
#
# COMPACT_ATOMS: atom_id res chain seq x y z
N MET A 1 29.52 -34.79 37.64
CA MET A 1 28.14 -35.30 37.68
C MET A 1 27.25 -34.27 38.36
N PHE A 2 26.69 -33.32 37.61
CA PHE A 2 25.60 -32.47 38.11
C PHE A 2 24.59 -32.29 36.99
N LYS A 3 23.35 -32.66 37.30
CA LYS A 3 22.21 -32.81 36.39
C LYS A 3 21.56 -31.45 36.12
N TYR A 4 21.14 -31.23 34.88
CA TYR A 4 20.27 -30.13 34.47
C TYR A 4 18.90 -30.24 35.11
N ILE A 5 18.38 -29.16 35.69
CA ILE A 5 16.98 -28.75 35.53
C ILE A 5 16.95 -27.21 35.58
N ALA A 6 16.86 -26.56 34.43
CA ALA A 6 16.41 -25.18 34.34
C ALA A 6 15.14 -25.18 33.49
N ALA A 7 14.01 -24.89 34.14
CA ALA A 7 12.72 -24.72 33.51
C ALA A 7 12.78 -23.55 32.52
N GLY A 8 12.74 -23.84 31.22
CA GLY A 8 12.62 -22.84 30.18
C GLY A 8 11.19 -22.30 30.15
N ALA A 9 11.00 -21.05 30.55
CA ALA A 9 9.73 -20.35 30.40
C ALA A 9 9.37 -20.30 28.91
N LEU A 10 8.21 -20.87 28.58
CA LEU A 10 7.64 -20.82 27.24
C LEU A 10 7.13 -19.39 27.00
N SER A 11 7.94 -18.54 26.39
CA SER A 11 7.51 -17.21 25.97
C SER A 11 6.47 -17.35 24.85
N LEU A 12 5.19 -17.31 25.22
CA LEU A 12 4.11 -17.04 24.26
C LEU A 12 4.30 -15.62 23.74
N PHE A 13 4.85 -15.50 22.54
CA PHE A 13 4.67 -14.28 21.73
C PHE A 13 3.19 -14.23 21.35
N LEU A 14 2.41 -13.50 22.16
CA LEU A 14 1.12 -12.97 21.70
C LEU A 14 1.44 -12.01 20.56
N PHE A 15 1.38 -12.49 19.32
CA PHE A 15 1.15 -11.59 18.18
C PHE A 15 -0.26 -11.05 18.38
N ALA A 16 -0.37 -9.94 19.14
CA ALA A 16 -1.53 -9.09 19.06
C ALA A 16 -1.73 -8.82 17.57
N SER A 17 -2.81 -9.38 17.00
CA SER A 17 -3.21 -9.08 15.65
C SER A 17 -3.59 -7.61 15.67
N VAL A 18 -2.63 -6.73 15.37
CA VAL A 18 -2.92 -5.32 15.20
C VAL A 18 -4.00 -5.29 14.12
N PRO A 19 -5.21 -4.79 14.41
CA PRO A 19 -6.21 -4.69 13.37
C PRO A 19 -5.59 -3.79 12.31
N ALA A 20 -5.43 -4.31 11.09
CA ALA A 20 -4.98 -3.51 9.96
C ALA A 20 -6.00 -2.38 9.81
N LEU A 21 -5.70 -1.22 10.40
CA LEU A 21 -6.59 -0.06 10.43
C LEU A 21 -6.92 0.25 8.99
N ALA A 22 -8.15 -0.08 8.59
CA ALA A 22 -8.73 0.03 7.25
C ALA A 22 -7.85 0.87 6.30
N GLN A 23 -6.89 0.21 5.66
CA GLN A 23 -5.90 0.94 4.87
C GLN A 23 -6.66 1.58 3.72
N THR A 24 -6.63 2.91 3.65
CA THR A 24 -7.34 3.63 2.59
C THR A 24 -6.74 3.22 1.25
N THR A 25 -7.49 2.44 0.49
CA THR A 25 -7.08 2.06 -0.86
C THR A 25 -7.31 3.23 -1.81
N LEU A 26 -6.46 3.33 -2.81
CA LEU A 26 -6.56 4.30 -3.89
C LEU A 26 -6.92 3.57 -5.18
N ARG A 27 -7.43 4.35 -6.12
CA ARG A 27 -7.61 3.96 -7.52
C ARG A 27 -6.94 4.96 -8.44
N VAL A 28 -6.55 4.51 -9.62
CA VAL A 28 -6.06 5.37 -10.69
C VAL A 28 -7.22 6.19 -11.27
N MET A 29 -6.95 7.45 -11.59
CA MET A 29 -7.85 8.35 -12.31
C MET A 29 -7.07 9.22 -13.28
N GLY A 30 -7.71 9.62 -14.40
CA GLY A 30 -7.14 10.62 -15.31
C GLY A 30 -5.98 10.13 -16.18
N VAL A 31 -5.62 8.85 -16.11
CA VAL A 31 -4.67 8.20 -17.03
C VAL A 31 -5.43 7.73 -18.27
N ARG A 32 -4.86 7.93 -19.46
CA ARG A 32 -5.47 7.49 -20.72
C ARG A 32 -5.48 5.96 -20.81
N LYS A 33 -6.46 5.38 -21.52
CA LYS A 33 -6.63 3.92 -21.63
C LYS A 33 -5.41 3.18 -22.20
N ASN A 34 -4.61 3.84 -23.03
CA ASN A 34 -3.39 3.29 -23.65
C ASN A 34 -2.10 3.73 -22.94
N ASP A 35 -2.19 4.16 -21.69
CA ASP A 35 -1.08 4.67 -20.88
C ASP A 35 -1.06 3.99 -19.51
N VAL A 36 -0.10 4.34 -18.65
CA VAL A 36 0.05 3.77 -17.30
C VAL A 36 0.48 4.83 -16.29
N LEU A 37 0.16 4.60 -15.02
CA LEU A 37 0.75 5.33 -13.91
C LEU A 37 2.05 4.63 -13.47
N ASN A 38 3.18 5.33 -13.58
CA ASN A 38 4.47 4.79 -13.15
C ASN A 38 4.60 4.80 -11.62
N ILE A 39 5.20 3.73 -11.08
CA ILE A 39 5.75 3.65 -9.73
C ILE A 39 7.25 3.83 -9.85
N ARG A 40 7.82 4.76 -9.08
CA ARG A 40 9.22 5.17 -9.19
C ARG A 40 10.00 4.96 -7.90
N GLU A 41 11.30 4.77 -8.02
CA GLU A 41 12.19 4.53 -6.88
C GLU A 41 12.32 5.73 -5.93
N PHE A 42 12.27 6.95 -6.49
CA PHE A 42 12.33 8.21 -5.75
C PHE A 42 11.28 9.21 -6.29
N PRO A 43 10.85 10.22 -5.51
CA PRO A 43 9.80 11.18 -5.88
C PRO A 43 10.30 12.26 -6.87
N THR A 44 10.80 11.82 -8.02
CA THR A 44 11.30 12.66 -9.11
C THR A 44 11.01 12.00 -10.46
N ASN A 45 10.86 12.81 -11.51
CA ASN A 45 10.61 12.31 -12.86
C ASN A 45 11.84 11.61 -13.49
N GLN A 46 13.02 11.81 -12.92
CA GLN A 46 14.28 11.22 -13.41
C GLN A 46 14.61 9.86 -12.80
N SER A 47 13.91 9.46 -11.73
CA SER A 47 14.20 8.20 -11.06
C SER A 47 13.72 7.00 -11.87
N ARG A 48 14.35 5.86 -11.62
CA ARG A 48 14.01 4.58 -12.24
C ARG A 48 12.55 4.21 -11.97
N ILE A 49 11.89 3.68 -13.00
CA ILE A 49 10.56 3.10 -12.89
C ILE A 49 10.72 1.68 -12.34
N VAL A 50 10.02 1.38 -11.24
CA VAL A 50 10.07 0.08 -10.54
C VAL A 50 8.80 -0.73 -10.71
N GLY A 51 7.73 -0.12 -11.21
CA GLY A 51 6.47 -0.76 -11.53
C GLY A 51 5.53 0.18 -12.26
N VAL A 52 4.37 -0.35 -12.64
CA VAL A 52 3.32 0.39 -13.33
C VAL A 52 1.96 -0.03 -12.81
N ILE A 53 1.01 0.90 -12.86
CA ILE A 53 -0.39 0.68 -12.49
C ILE A 53 -1.24 1.00 -13.73
N PRO A 54 -2.15 0.09 -14.14
CA PRO A 54 -3.01 0.35 -15.29
C PRO A 54 -3.99 1.51 -15.01
N PRO A 55 -4.58 2.13 -16.06
CA PRO A 55 -5.47 3.29 -15.92
C PRO A 55 -6.71 3.07 -15.06
N ASP A 56 -7.14 1.82 -14.91
CA ASP A 56 -8.26 1.35 -14.11
C ASP A 56 -7.83 0.63 -12.82
N GLY A 57 -6.56 0.72 -12.45
CA GLY A 57 -6.02 0.06 -11.27
C GLY A 57 -6.69 0.52 -9.97
N THR A 58 -7.07 -0.45 -9.13
CA THR A 58 -7.71 -0.26 -7.81
C THR A 58 -6.93 -1.01 -6.74
N GLY A 59 -7.34 -0.89 -5.46
CA GLY A 59 -6.69 -1.63 -4.37
C GLY A 59 -5.26 -1.17 -4.07
N ILE A 60 -4.87 0.03 -4.51
CA ILE A 60 -3.54 0.57 -4.31
C ILE A 60 -3.40 0.95 -2.83
N ALA A 61 -2.50 0.29 -2.10
CA ALA A 61 -2.30 0.59 -0.69
C ALA A 61 -1.44 1.85 -0.54
N LYS A 62 -1.92 2.80 0.26
CA LYS A 62 -1.17 4.00 0.65
C LYS A 62 -0.44 3.74 1.96
N THR A 63 0.87 3.99 2.01
CA THR A 63 1.67 3.83 3.25
C THR A 63 1.69 5.10 4.11
N GLY A 64 1.27 6.25 3.56
CA GLY A 64 1.12 7.52 4.28
C GLY A 64 2.21 8.54 3.96
N GLU A 65 3.36 8.09 3.49
CA GLU A 65 4.50 8.94 3.10
C GLU A 65 4.16 9.80 1.87
N ARG A 66 4.54 11.09 1.95
CA ARG A 66 4.30 12.07 0.89
C ARG A 66 5.48 13.01 0.77
N GLU A 67 5.84 13.34 -0.47
CA GLU A 67 6.85 14.34 -0.79
C GLU A 67 6.34 15.16 -1.99
N GLY A 68 5.96 16.41 -1.74
CA GLY A 68 5.33 17.27 -2.74
C GLY A 68 4.12 16.60 -3.42
N ASN A 69 4.22 16.38 -4.72
CA ASN A 69 3.18 15.78 -5.55
C ASN A 69 3.26 14.24 -5.63
N TRP A 70 4.06 13.61 -4.77
CA TRP A 70 4.26 12.17 -4.76
C TRP A 70 3.70 11.55 -3.47
N VAL A 71 3.31 10.29 -3.59
CA VAL A 71 2.89 9.46 -2.47
C VAL A 71 3.53 8.08 -2.64
N PHE A 72 3.99 7.51 -1.52
CA PHE A 72 4.49 6.14 -1.52
C PHE A 72 3.31 5.17 -1.47
N VAL A 73 3.33 4.20 -2.40
CA VAL A 73 2.25 3.25 -2.62
C VAL A 73 2.80 1.84 -2.74
N GLN A 74 1.93 0.87 -2.49
CA GLN A 74 2.14 -0.53 -2.82
C GLN A 74 1.04 -1.00 -3.76
N TYR A 75 1.43 -1.67 -4.84
CA TYR A 75 0.51 -2.26 -5.82
C TYR A 75 1.09 -3.58 -6.34
N ASN A 76 0.33 -4.68 -6.22
CA ASN A 76 0.73 -6.04 -6.64
C ASN A 76 2.13 -6.46 -6.15
N GLY A 77 2.48 -6.09 -4.91
CA GLY A 77 3.78 -6.42 -4.31
C GLY A 77 4.95 -5.52 -4.73
N VAL A 78 4.71 -4.51 -5.58
CA VAL A 78 5.69 -3.48 -5.92
C VAL A 78 5.45 -2.23 -5.07
N GLU A 79 6.53 -1.68 -4.52
CA GLU A 79 6.51 -0.47 -3.70
C GLU A 79 7.29 0.66 -4.36
N GLY A 80 6.80 1.89 -4.20
CA GLY A 80 7.50 3.09 -4.64
C GLY A 80 6.60 4.33 -4.74
N TRP A 81 7.12 5.37 -5.38
CA TRP A 81 6.51 6.69 -5.49
C TRP A 81 5.64 6.82 -6.74
N ALA A 82 4.40 7.25 -6.55
CA ALA A 82 3.47 7.57 -7.63
C ALA A 82 2.95 9.02 -7.51
N TYR A 83 2.62 9.64 -8.65
CA TYR A 83 2.14 11.01 -8.69
C TYR A 83 0.70 11.09 -8.16
N THR A 84 0.43 11.97 -7.19
CA THR A 84 -0.87 12.04 -6.51
C THR A 84 -1.99 12.54 -7.41
N ALA A 85 -1.67 13.28 -8.47
CA ALA A 85 -2.66 13.82 -9.41
C ALA A 85 -3.45 12.72 -10.15
N PHE A 86 -2.89 11.52 -10.26
CA PHE A 86 -3.51 10.37 -10.92
C PHE A 86 -4.13 9.37 -9.95
N LEU A 87 -4.25 9.74 -8.68
CA LEU A 87 -4.76 8.86 -7.63
C LEU A 87 -5.96 9.51 -6.94
N SER A 88 -6.97 8.70 -6.66
CA SER A 88 -8.08 9.11 -5.80
C SER A 88 -8.35 8.06 -4.75
N ARG A 89 -8.98 8.47 -3.65
CA ARG A 89 -9.54 7.53 -2.69
C ARG A 89 -10.49 6.56 -3.42
N GLU A 90 -10.31 5.29 -3.16
CA GLU A 90 -11.25 4.27 -3.56
C GLU A 90 -12.40 4.29 -2.55
N VAL A 91 -13.57 4.71 -3.00
CA VAL A 91 -14.79 4.63 -2.20
C VAL A 91 -15.44 3.30 -2.56
N ARG A 92 -15.35 2.31 -1.66
CA ARG A 92 -16.14 1.09 -1.78
C ARG A 92 -17.60 1.48 -1.54
N ARG A 93 -18.35 1.82 -2.60
CA ARG A 93 -19.80 2.00 -2.49
C ARG A 93 -20.42 0.63 -2.17
N GLY A 94 -20.82 0.46 -0.92
CA GLY A 94 -21.42 -0.77 -0.41
C GLY A 94 -22.28 -0.50 0.82
N GLY A 95 -23.48 0.00 0.59
CA GLY A 95 -24.64 0.03 1.49
C GLY A 95 -25.83 0.54 0.68
N PRO A 96 -27.00 -0.15 0.66
CA PRO A 96 -28.11 0.27 -0.17
C PRO A 96 -28.72 1.56 0.40
N MET A 97 -29.00 2.52 -0.46
CA MET A 97 -30.00 3.55 -0.18
C MET A 97 -30.90 3.62 -1.40
N SER A 98 -31.81 2.66 -1.45
CA SER A 98 -33.08 2.78 -2.11
C SER A 98 -34.13 2.90 -0.99
N GLU A 99 -34.51 4.13 -0.65
CA GLU A 99 -35.87 4.51 -0.25
C GLU A 99 -36.15 5.89 -0.83
#